data_AF-A0A952DMG1-F1
#
_entry.id   AF-A0A952DMG1-F1
#
_cell.length_a   1.000
_cell.length_b   1.000
_cell.length_c   1.000
_cell.angle_alpha   90.00
_cell.angle_beta   90.00
_cell.angle_gamma   90.00
#
_symmetry.space_group_name_H-M   'P 1'
#
loop_
_entity.id
_entity.type
_entity.pdbx_description
1 polymer ?
#
loop_
_entity_poly.entity_id
_entity_poly.type
_entity_poly.pdbx_seq_one_letter_code
_entity_poly.pdbx_strand_id
1 'polypeptide(L)'
;MSAVPLRQPSAVLSDRDEVRHLGRLLGDVIRDFDGKAAFDTIEALRQASVAVHRDDAPERRAELARLLAGLSLDDAVRFIRGFLNFSLLANIAEDRQTAIVPEGSETRLEGALAELAQRGIAPGEVAATLANALISPVLTAHPTEVRRKSVIDRESAIAELVANRPSAADPAAVDAELYRQIALLWQTRPLRAVRLLVVDEIANALSVMRESLLPVLPALHRRAEALLGAEVGSFLKPGSWIGGDRDGNPFVTAETLRIALAGQTRAALQYYLDEVHRLG
;
A
#
# COMPACT_ATOMS: atom_id res chain seq x y z
N MET A 1 29.01 26.41 -25.86
CA MET A 1 27.73 25.88 -25.35
C MET A 1 28.09 24.87 -24.28
N SER A 2 27.95 25.26 -23.01
CA SER A 2 28.33 24.45 -21.85
C SER A 2 27.34 23.30 -21.69
N ALA A 3 27.84 22.06 -21.65
CA ALA A 3 27.01 20.89 -21.38
C ALA A 3 26.37 21.04 -20.00
N VAL A 4 25.05 20.96 -19.96
CA VAL A 4 24.28 20.85 -18.71
C VAL A 4 24.63 19.48 -18.10
N PRO A 5 25.25 19.41 -16.91
CA PRO A 5 25.54 18.12 -16.31
C PRO A 5 24.22 17.45 -15.92
N LEU A 6 24.01 16.23 -16.39
CA LEU A 6 22.96 15.34 -15.90
C LEU A 6 23.13 15.20 -14.39
N ARG A 7 22.14 15.65 -13.62
CA ARG A 7 22.09 15.46 -12.16
C ARG A 7 22.29 13.98 -11.88
N GLN A 8 23.33 13.64 -11.13
CA GLN A 8 23.49 12.32 -10.56
C GLN A 8 22.26 11.99 -9.70
N PRO A 9 21.74 10.75 -9.72
CA PRO A 9 20.64 10.36 -8.86
C PRO A 9 21.05 10.59 -7.41
N SER A 10 20.28 11.43 -6.71
CA SER A 10 20.41 11.66 -5.28
C SER A 10 20.49 10.33 -4.54
N ALA A 11 21.41 10.21 -3.58
CA ALA A 11 21.63 8.98 -2.83
C ALA A 11 20.30 8.42 -2.28
N VAL A 12 19.92 7.23 -2.74
CA VAL A 12 18.79 6.47 -2.18
C VAL A 12 19.13 6.21 -0.72
N LEU A 13 18.25 6.64 0.19
CA LEU A 13 18.42 6.37 1.62
C LEU A 13 18.39 4.86 1.86
N SER A 14 19.18 4.35 2.80
CA SER A 14 19.04 2.96 3.22
C SER A 14 17.69 2.76 3.90
N ASP A 15 17.13 1.54 3.90
CA ASP A 15 15.85 1.19 4.56
C ASP A 15 15.82 1.74 6.00
N ARG A 16 16.96 1.62 6.70
CA ARG A 16 17.11 2.09 8.08
C ARG A 16 17.02 3.61 8.20
N ASP A 17 17.50 4.36 7.23
CA ASP A 17 17.49 5.83 7.27
C ASP A 17 16.12 6.41 6.92
N GLU A 18 15.39 5.77 6.01
CA GLU A 18 14.01 6.18 5.69
C GLU A 18 13.04 5.85 6.84
N VAL A 19 13.15 4.64 7.42
CA VAL A 19 12.39 4.28 8.64
C VAL A 19 12.70 5.25 9.79
N ARG A 20 13.98 5.61 10.00
CA ARG A 20 14.36 6.61 11.01
C ARG A 20 13.78 7.99 10.71
N HIS A 21 13.77 8.39 9.44
CA HIS A 21 13.22 9.69 9.04
C HIS A 21 11.73 9.78 9.33
N LEU A 22 10.94 8.80 8.85
CA LEU A 22 9.50 8.73 9.11
C LEU A 22 9.20 8.59 10.62
N GLY A 23 10.02 7.81 11.35
CA GLY A 23 9.92 7.69 12.80
C GLY A 23 10.15 9.02 13.54
N ARG A 24 11.09 9.86 13.08
CA ARG A 24 11.29 11.21 13.65
C ARG A 24 10.08 12.11 13.40
N LEU A 25 9.56 12.13 12.17
CA LEU A 25 8.37 12.91 11.84
C LEU A 25 7.15 12.49 12.68
N LEU A 26 6.95 11.18 12.87
CA LEU A 26 5.91 10.67 13.78
C LEU A 26 6.14 11.13 15.22
N GLY A 27 7.38 11.09 15.70
CA GLY A 27 7.74 11.58 17.03
C GLY A 27 7.45 13.06 17.22
N ASP A 28 7.71 13.88 16.20
CA ASP A 28 7.41 15.31 16.21
C ASP A 28 5.89 15.55 16.22
N VAL A 29 5.13 14.83 15.40
CA VAL A 29 3.65 14.85 15.42
C VAL A 29 3.10 14.49 16.81
N ILE A 30 3.59 13.42 17.44
CA ILE A 30 3.13 13.03 18.79
C ILE A 30 3.41 14.15 19.80
N ARG A 31 4.59 14.77 19.71
CA ARG A 31 4.99 15.87 20.62
C ARG A 31 4.11 17.10 20.44
N ASP A 32 3.77 17.44 19.20
CA ASP A 32 3.01 18.65 18.90
C ASP A 32 1.51 18.51 19.21
N PHE A 33 0.93 17.31 19.03
CA PHE A 33 -0.50 17.09 19.23
C PHE A 33 -0.88 16.50 20.59
N ASP A 34 -0.05 15.61 21.16
CA ASP A 34 -0.34 14.93 22.43
C ASP A 34 0.66 15.32 23.55
N GLY A 35 1.66 16.15 23.22
CA GLY A 35 2.60 16.72 24.18
C GLY A 35 3.84 15.87 24.43
N LYS A 36 4.85 16.49 25.05
CA LYS A 36 6.14 15.84 25.36
C LYS A 36 5.99 14.62 26.27
N ALA A 37 5.10 14.68 27.27
CA ALA A 37 4.90 13.57 28.20
C ALA A 37 4.43 12.30 27.49
N ALA A 38 3.47 12.42 26.56
CA ALA A 38 2.99 11.29 25.77
C ALA A 38 4.11 10.70 24.89
N PHE A 39 4.89 11.57 24.23
CA PHE A 39 6.06 11.15 23.46
C PHE A 39 7.07 10.38 24.32
N ASP A 40 7.43 10.91 25.49
CA ASP A 40 8.41 10.30 26.39
C ASP A 40 7.95 8.91 26.85
N THR A 41 6.66 8.74 27.18
CA THR A 41 6.07 7.45 27.56
C THR A 41 6.14 6.42 26.44
N ILE A 42 5.75 6.81 25.21
CA ILE A 42 5.78 5.92 24.04
C ILE A 42 7.22 5.52 23.71
N GLU A 43 8.15 6.47 23.74
CA GLU A 43 9.56 6.22 23.46
C GLU A 43 10.20 5.32 24.53
N ALA A 44 9.88 5.51 25.81
CA ALA A 44 10.35 4.64 26.89
C ALA A 44 9.91 3.18 26.69
N LEU A 45 8.63 2.96 26.34
CA LEU A 45 8.11 1.62 26.02
C LEU A 45 8.77 1.01 24.79
N ARG A 46 8.99 1.81 23.73
CA ARG A 46 9.67 1.36 22.51
C ARG A 46 11.11 0.91 22.83
N GLN A 47 11.85 1.70 23.62
CA GLN A 47 13.22 1.36 24.02
C GLN A 47 13.28 0.11 24.89
N ALA A 48 12.37 -0.03 25.86
CA ALA A 48 12.27 -1.23 26.68
C ALA A 48 11.93 -2.48 25.85
N SER A 49 11.01 -2.37 24.88
CA SER A 49 10.66 -3.44 23.96
C SER A 49 11.86 -3.88 23.09
N VAL A 50 12.61 -2.91 22.53
CA VAL A 50 13.83 -3.20 21.76
C VAL A 50 14.91 -3.83 22.64
N ALA A 51 15.04 -3.39 23.89
CA ALA A 51 16.01 -3.95 24.83
C ALA A 51 15.71 -5.43 25.14
N VAL A 52 14.44 -5.78 25.36
CA VAL A 52 14.00 -7.17 25.55
C VAL A 52 14.22 -7.99 24.27
N HIS A 53 13.90 -7.45 23.09
CA HIS A 53 14.10 -8.16 21.82
C HIS A 53 15.58 -8.47 21.54
N ARG A 54 16.50 -7.58 21.91
CA ARG A 54 17.95 -7.80 21.76
C ARG A 54 18.52 -8.80 22.75
N ASP A 55 17.99 -8.83 23.96
CA ASP A 55 18.46 -9.66 25.06
C ASP A 55 17.33 -9.83 26.08
N ASP A 56 16.79 -11.05 26.18
CA ASP A 56 15.58 -11.41 26.94
C ASP A 56 15.86 -11.65 28.44
N ALA A 57 16.72 -10.81 29.01
CA ALA A 57 17.08 -10.87 30.43
C ALA A 57 15.85 -10.66 31.33
N PRO A 58 15.72 -11.41 32.44
CA PRO A 58 14.59 -11.27 33.38
C PRO A 58 14.36 -9.84 33.86
N GLU A 59 15.42 -9.06 34.07
CA GLU A 59 15.37 -7.68 34.53
C GLU A 59 14.71 -6.76 33.48
N ARG A 60 15.02 -6.95 32.19
CA ARG A 60 14.44 -6.17 31.09
C ARG A 60 12.98 -6.50 30.88
N ARG A 61 12.62 -7.78 31.00
CA ARG A 61 11.20 -8.20 30.99
C ARG A 61 10.43 -7.59 32.15
N ALA A 62 11.01 -7.57 33.35
CA ALA A 62 10.39 -6.95 34.51
C ALA A 62 10.21 -5.44 34.34
N GLU A 63 11.20 -4.75 33.74
CA GLU A 63 11.09 -3.33 33.41
C GLU A 63 9.97 -3.04 32.42
N LEU A 64 9.93 -3.77 31.30
CA LEU A 64 8.86 -3.63 30.30
C LEU A 64 7.48 -3.91 30.90
N ALA A 65 7.35 -4.98 31.70
CA ALA A 65 6.10 -5.32 32.38
C ALA A 65 5.66 -4.21 33.35
N ARG A 66 6.60 -3.61 34.08
CA ARG A 66 6.32 -2.48 34.99
C ARG A 66 5.84 -1.25 34.23
N LEU A 67 6.47 -0.91 33.10
CA LEU A 67 6.04 0.21 32.26
C LEU A 67 4.62 -0.02 31.71
N LEU A 68 4.34 -1.22 31.20
CA LEU A 68 3.01 -1.58 30.69
C LEU A 68 1.94 -1.56 31.79
N ALA A 69 2.24 -2.09 32.98
CA ALA A 69 1.32 -2.10 34.12
C ALA A 69 1.03 -0.69 34.68
N GLY A 70 1.93 0.27 34.45
CA GLY A 70 1.78 1.66 34.88
C GLY A 70 0.99 2.55 33.92
N LEU A 71 0.56 2.04 32.76
CA LEU A 71 -0.16 2.85 31.78
C LEU A 71 -1.60 3.14 32.23
N SER A 72 -2.00 4.40 32.10
CA SER A 72 -3.42 4.75 32.08
C SER A 72 -4.09 4.17 30.82
N LEU A 73 -5.42 4.08 30.82
CA LEU A 73 -6.15 3.64 29.63
C LEU A 73 -5.86 4.54 28.41
N ASP A 74 -5.80 5.86 28.63
CA ASP A 74 -5.52 6.82 27.58
C ASP A 74 -4.10 6.65 27.03
N ASP A 75 -3.11 6.45 27.90
CA ASP A 75 -1.73 6.24 27.47
C ASP A 75 -1.54 4.88 26.79
N ALA A 76 -2.26 3.84 27.21
CA ALA A 76 -2.30 2.56 26.51
C ALA A 76 -2.86 2.72 25.09
N VAL A 77 -3.95 3.47 24.91
CA VAL A 77 -4.52 3.74 23.59
C VAL A 77 -3.56 4.55 22.72
N ARG A 78 -2.93 5.60 23.27
CA ARG A 78 -1.90 6.39 22.57
C ARG A 78 -0.72 5.53 22.17
N PHE A 79 -0.23 4.67 23.05
CA PHE A 79 0.87 3.76 22.79
C PHE A 79 0.55 2.78 21.67
N ILE A 80 -0.60 2.11 21.73
CA ILE A 80 -1.05 1.18 20.67
C ILE A 80 -1.16 1.90 19.33
N ARG A 81 -1.72 3.12 19.31
CA ARG A 81 -1.80 3.94 18.09
C ARG A 81 -0.42 4.34 17.57
N GLY A 82 0.49 4.74 18.46
CA GLY A 82 1.85 5.13 18.11
C GLY A 82 2.62 3.97 17.49
N PHE A 83 2.51 2.78 18.09
CA PHE A 83 3.11 1.57 17.57
C PHE A 83 2.53 1.17 16.21
N LEU A 84 1.20 1.19 16.07
CA LEU A 84 0.53 0.87 14.80
C LEU A 84 0.99 1.81 13.67
N ASN A 85 1.00 3.12 13.91
CA ASN A 85 1.43 4.10 12.92
C ASN A 85 2.92 3.94 12.59
N PHE A 86 3.77 3.65 13.58
CA PHE A 86 5.18 3.38 13.33
C PHE A 86 5.37 2.13 12.46
N SER A 87 4.70 1.02 12.76
CA SER A 87 4.76 -0.21 11.95
C SER A 87 4.29 0.02 10.52
N LEU A 88 3.21 0.78 10.32
CA LEU A 88 2.71 1.16 9.01
C LEU A 88 3.74 1.98 8.23
N LEU A 89 4.35 2.99 8.85
CA LEU A 89 5.38 3.82 8.23
C LEU A 89 6.63 3.00 7.89
N ALA A 90 7.01 2.06 8.76
CA ALA A 90 8.12 1.16 8.50
C ALA A 90 7.85 0.27 7.27
N ASN A 91 6.64 -0.30 7.17
CA ASN A 91 6.24 -1.10 6.01
C ASN A 91 6.28 -0.26 4.72
N ILE A 92 5.79 0.99 4.74
CA ILE A 92 5.86 1.88 3.55
C ILE A 92 7.32 2.11 3.10
N ALA A 93 8.24 2.31 4.05
CA ALA A 93 9.65 2.49 3.74
C ALA A 93 10.26 1.20 3.14
N GLU A 94 9.91 0.03 3.67
CA GLU A 94 10.39 -1.27 3.17
C GLU A 94 9.80 -1.62 1.79
N ASP A 95 8.50 -1.39 1.58
CA ASP A 95 7.78 -1.65 0.32
C ASP A 95 8.37 -0.81 -0.83
N ARG A 96 8.77 0.44 -0.55
CA ARG A 96 9.42 1.32 -1.53
C ARG A 96 10.70 0.69 -2.10
N GLN A 97 11.55 0.13 -1.23
CA GLN A 97 12.81 -0.48 -1.70
C GLN A 97 12.53 -1.77 -2.48
N THR A 98 11.52 -2.54 -2.09
CA THR A 98 11.08 -3.73 -2.83
C THR A 98 10.51 -3.36 -4.21
N ALA A 99 9.83 -2.22 -4.32
CA ALA A 99 9.33 -1.67 -5.59
C ALA A 99 10.46 -1.14 -6.49
N ILE A 100 11.63 -0.79 -5.94
CA ILE A 100 12.87 -0.55 -6.69
C ILE A 100 13.45 -1.91 -7.11
N VAL A 101 12.72 -2.61 -7.96
CA VAL A 101 13.24 -3.78 -8.65
C VAL A 101 14.27 -3.29 -9.69
N PRO A 102 15.49 -3.84 -9.74
CA PRO A 102 16.47 -3.47 -10.76
C PRO A 102 15.94 -3.67 -12.18
N GLU A 103 16.35 -2.83 -13.13
CA GLU A 103 16.15 -3.14 -14.56
C GLU A 103 16.76 -4.53 -14.87
N GLY A 104 15.95 -5.43 -15.43
CA GLY A 104 16.38 -6.80 -15.76
C GLY A 104 16.14 -7.89 -14.70
N SER A 105 15.46 -7.61 -13.58
CA SER A 105 15.06 -8.69 -12.64
C SER A 105 14.08 -9.68 -13.28
N GLU A 106 14.29 -10.98 -13.03
CA GLU A 106 13.40 -12.09 -13.42
C GLU A 106 11.95 -11.92 -12.91
N THR A 107 11.75 -11.12 -11.88
CA THR A 107 10.42 -10.82 -11.30
C THR A 107 9.59 -9.84 -12.13
N ARG A 108 10.18 -9.21 -13.16
CA ARG A 108 9.48 -8.37 -14.14
C ARG A 108 9.19 -9.15 -15.42
N LEU A 109 8.18 -8.70 -16.16
CA LEU A 109 7.80 -9.29 -17.44
C LEU A 109 8.99 -9.39 -18.40
N GLU A 110 9.84 -8.36 -18.45
CA GLU A 110 11.06 -8.36 -19.27
C GLU A 110 12.05 -9.46 -18.87
N GLY A 111 12.26 -9.66 -17.56
CA GLY A 111 13.17 -10.67 -17.05
C GLY A 111 12.67 -12.08 -17.34
N ALA A 112 11.38 -12.33 -17.11
CA ALA A 112 10.73 -13.60 -17.44
C ALA A 112 10.83 -13.91 -18.95
N LEU A 113 10.60 -12.91 -19.81
CA LEU A 113 10.75 -13.08 -21.26
C LEU A 113 12.21 -13.34 -21.68
N ALA A 114 13.18 -12.68 -21.04
CA ALA A 114 14.60 -12.92 -21.28
C ALA A 114 15.02 -14.34 -20.88
N GLU A 115 14.49 -14.85 -19.76
CA GLU A 115 14.73 -16.24 -19.32
C GLU A 115 14.12 -17.25 -20.31
N LEU A 116 12.89 -17.01 -20.77
CA LEU A 116 12.24 -17.85 -21.79
C LEU A 116 13.04 -17.85 -23.10
N ALA A 117 13.56 -16.70 -23.51
CA ALA A 117 14.42 -16.59 -24.68
C ALA A 117 15.74 -17.37 -24.51
N GLN A 118 16.37 -17.34 -23.33
CA GLN A 118 17.56 -18.17 -23.04
C GLN A 118 17.28 -19.67 -23.10
N ARG A 119 16.03 -20.08 -22.85
CA ARG A 119 15.55 -21.46 -22.99
C ARG A 119 15.09 -21.80 -24.41
N GLY A 120 15.22 -20.87 -25.36
CA GLY A 120 14.88 -21.08 -26.77
C GLY A 120 13.40 -20.91 -27.13
N ILE A 121 12.59 -20.30 -26.25
CA ILE A 121 11.17 -20.05 -26.52
C ILE A 121 11.02 -18.72 -27.24
N ALA A 122 10.40 -18.73 -28.42
CA ALA A 122 10.21 -17.51 -29.21
C ALA A 122 9.08 -16.63 -28.65
N PRO A 123 9.15 -15.29 -28.79
CA PRO A 123 8.09 -14.38 -28.36
C PRO A 123 6.70 -14.72 -28.94
N GLY A 124 6.65 -15.18 -30.19
CA GLY A 124 5.40 -15.60 -30.83
C GLY A 124 4.73 -16.80 -30.13
N GLU A 125 5.50 -17.73 -29.58
CA GLU A 125 4.97 -18.88 -28.83
C GLU A 125 4.37 -18.43 -27.48
N VAL A 126 5.01 -17.46 -26.83
CA VAL A 126 4.48 -16.86 -25.60
C VAL A 126 3.18 -16.11 -25.88
N ALA A 127 3.14 -15.29 -26.94
CA ALA A 127 1.93 -14.57 -27.34
C ALA A 127 0.77 -15.53 -27.68
N ALA A 128 1.04 -16.61 -28.42
CA ALA A 128 0.04 -17.63 -28.74
C ALA A 128 -0.48 -18.36 -27.48
N THR A 129 0.39 -18.55 -26.48
CA THR A 129 0.00 -19.14 -25.19
C THR A 129 -0.90 -18.17 -24.41
N LEU A 130 -0.50 -16.91 -24.29
CA LEU A 130 -1.29 -15.89 -23.60
C LEU A 130 -2.66 -15.68 -24.28
N ALA A 131 -2.71 -15.69 -25.61
CA ALA A 131 -3.97 -15.53 -26.35
C ALA A 131 -5.04 -16.57 -25.98
N ASN A 132 -4.63 -17.74 -25.48
CA ASN A 132 -5.50 -18.83 -25.05
C ASN A 132 -5.53 -19.02 -23.52
N ALA A 133 -4.79 -18.22 -22.77
CA ALA A 133 -4.69 -18.34 -21.32
C ALA A 133 -5.84 -17.61 -20.61
N LEU A 134 -6.15 -18.07 -19.39
CA LEU A 134 -7.02 -17.37 -18.45
C LEU A 134 -6.34 -17.29 -17.08
N ILE A 135 -5.97 -16.07 -16.71
CA ILE A 135 -5.49 -15.70 -15.39
C ILE A 135 -6.61 -14.89 -14.75
N SER A 136 -7.21 -15.40 -13.68
CA SER A 136 -8.34 -14.76 -13.00
C SER A 136 -8.05 -14.57 -11.52
N PRO A 137 -7.36 -13.48 -11.13
CA PRO A 137 -7.22 -13.13 -9.72
C PRO A 137 -8.58 -12.72 -9.19
N VAL A 138 -9.02 -13.36 -8.10
CA VAL A 138 -10.34 -13.11 -7.51
C VAL A 138 -10.18 -12.29 -6.24
N LEU A 139 -10.73 -11.07 -6.23
CA LEU A 139 -10.78 -10.22 -5.05
C LEU A 139 -11.74 -10.83 -4.02
N THR A 140 -11.22 -11.15 -2.85
CA THR A 140 -11.98 -11.59 -1.69
C THR A 140 -12.08 -10.46 -0.67
N ALA A 141 -13.14 -10.47 0.14
CA ALA A 141 -13.21 -9.56 1.27
C ALA A 141 -12.10 -9.95 2.25
N HIS A 142 -11.33 -8.98 2.70
CA HIS A 142 -10.31 -9.26 3.71
C HIS A 142 -10.99 -9.32 5.07
N PRO A 143 -11.05 -10.50 5.72
CA PRO A 143 -11.93 -10.76 6.87
C PRO A 143 -11.63 -9.90 8.10
N THR A 144 -10.51 -9.18 8.11
CA THR A 144 -10.04 -8.34 9.21
C THR A 144 -9.69 -6.90 8.80
N GLU A 145 -10.10 -6.43 7.60
CA GLU A 145 -9.77 -5.07 7.14
C GLU A 145 -10.62 -4.00 7.85
N VAL A 146 -10.41 -3.84 9.15
CA VAL A 146 -11.08 -2.88 10.04
C VAL A 146 -10.57 -1.45 9.80
N ARG A 147 -9.56 -1.27 8.94
CA ARG A 147 -8.97 0.03 8.61
C ARG A 147 -9.96 0.88 7.80
N ARG A 148 -9.98 2.17 8.08
CA ARG A 148 -10.84 3.14 7.36
C ARG A 148 -10.21 3.48 6.00
N LYS A 149 -11.03 3.75 4.98
CA LYS A 149 -10.53 4.27 3.69
C LYS A 149 -9.65 5.51 3.88
N SER A 150 -9.99 6.36 4.85
CA SER A 150 -9.17 7.53 5.20
C SER A 150 -7.73 7.18 5.63
N VAL A 151 -7.52 6.03 6.27
CA VAL A 151 -6.20 5.49 6.64
C VAL A 151 -5.48 5.00 5.39
N ILE A 152 -6.15 4.18 4.57
CA ILE A 152 -5.59 3.64 3.31
C ILE A 152 -5.16 4.77 2.37
N ASP A 153 -6.02 5.76 2.14
CA ASP A 153 -5.71 6.91 1.28
C ASP A 153 -4.51 7.72 1.80
N ARG A 154 -4.30 7.76 3.13
CA ARG A 154 -3.16 8.44 3.76
C ARG A 154 -1.89 7.59 3.66
N GLU A 155 -1.99 6.27 3.81
CA GLU A 155 -0.91 5.34 3.51
C GLU A 155 -0.42 5.54 2.07
N SER A 156 -1.33 5.57 1.08
CA SER A 156 -1.00 5.81 -0.32
C SER A 156 -0.33 7.18 -0.55
N ALA A 157 -0.88 8.26 0.02
CA ALA A 157 -0.28 9.59 -0.11
C ALA A 157 1.14 9.65 0.50
N ILE A 158 1.35 9.02 1.66
CA ILE A 158 2.68 8.93 2.29
C ILE A 158 3.63 8.13 1.40
N ALA A 159 3.20 6.99 0.86
CA ALA A 159 4.01 6.16 -0.02
C ALA A 159 4.45 6.91 -1.30
N GLU A 160 3.56 7.69 -1.91
CA GLU A 160 3.89 8.54 -3.06
C GLU A 160 4.90 9.64 -2.71
N LEU A 161 4.72 10.31 -1.57
CA LEU A 161 5.63 11.36 -1.11
C LEU A 161 7.01 10.80 -0.80
N VAL A 162 7.06 9.66 -0.11
CA VAL A 162 8.28 8.89 0.13
C VAL A 162 8.94 8.61 -1.22
N ALA A 163 8.25 7.96 -2.16
CA ALA A 163 8.78 7.61 -3.47
C ALA A 163 9.37 8.81 -4.24
N ASN A 164 8.71 9.97 -4.21
CA ASN A 164 9.14 11.16 -4.94
C ASN A 164 10.19 12.01 -4.21
N ARG A 165 10.42 11.79 -2.91
CA ARG A 165 11.32 12.61 -2.09
C ARG A 165 12.76 12.71 -2.61
N PRO A 166 13.44 11.63 -3.05
CA PRO A 166 14.85 11.72 -3.47
C PRO A 166 15.08 12.55 -4.74
N SER A 167 14.08 12.61 -5.62
CA SER A 167 14.14 13.37 -6.88
C SER A 167 13.52 14.77 -6.76
N ALA A 168 12.95 15.12 -5.61
CA ALA A 168 12.28 16.39 -5.39
C ALA A 168 13.24 17.59 -5.50
N ALA A 169 12.78 18.66 -6.15
CA ALA A 169 13.53 19.91 -6.23
C ALA A 169 13.66 20.61 -4.86
N ASP A 170 12.66 20.46 -4.00
CA ASP A 170 12.64 20.94 -2.63
C ASP A 170 12.22 19.80 -1.67
N PRO A 171 13.20 19.04 -1.13
CA PRO A 171 12.93 17.98 -0.17
C PRO A 171 12.29 18.48 1.13
N ALA A 172 12.49 19.74 1.52
CA ALA A 172 11.91 20.28 2.74
C ALA A 172 10.40 20.50 2.60
N ALA A 173 9.93 20.93 1.41
CA ALA A 173 8.50 20.99 1.11
C ALA A 173 7.84 19.60 1.15
N VAL A 174 8.54 18.57 0.65
CA VAL A 174 8.06 17.18 0.73
C VAL A 174 7.99 16.72 2.19
N ASP A 175 9.00 17.04 3.01
CA ASP A 175 9.00 16.72 4.44
C ASP A 175 7.86 17.42 5.20
N ALA A 176 7.52 18.67 4.84
CA ALA A 176 6.39 19.38 5.41
C ALA A 176 5.04 18.74 5.02
N GLU A 177 4.89 18.23 3.80
CA GLU A 177 3.71 17.45 3.40
C GLU A 177 3.67 16.08 4.09
N LEU A 178 4.80 15.37 4.18
CA LEU A 178 4.91 14.11 4.93
C LEU A 178 4.47 14.30 6.39
N TYR A 179 4.97 15.34 7.06
CA TYR A 179 4.53 15.69 8.41
C TYR A 179 3.00 15.88 8.47
N ARG A 180 2.41 16.61 7.51
CA ARG A 180 0.95 16.81 7.47
C ARG A 180 0.18 15.50 7.28
N GLN A 181 0.61 14.64 6.36
CA GLN A 181 -0.05 13.34 6.16
C GLN A 181 0.08 12.44 7.41
N ILE A 182 1.23 12.43 8.07
CA ILE A 182 1.46 11.70 9.32
C ILE A 182 0.60 12.28 10.46
N ALA A 183 0.45 13.60 10.55
CA ALA A 183 -0.43 14.26 11.51
C ALA A 183 -1.91 13.89 11.28
N LEU A 184 -2.37 13.87 10.03
CA LEU A 184 -3.72 13.42 9.67
C LEU A 184 -3.91 11.94 10.03
N LEU A 185 -2.91 11.10 9.78
CA LEU A 185 -2.92 9.69 10.16
C LEU A 185 -3.00 9.53 11.69
N TRP A 186 -2.24 10.29 12.47
CA TRP A 186 -2.27 10.29 13.94
C TRP A 186 -3.64 10.67 14.49
N GLN A 187 -4.27 11.70 13.91
CA GLN A 187 -5.59 12.16 14.33
C GLN A 187 -6.74 11.29 13.81
N THR A 188 -6.47 10.38 12.88
CA THR A 188 -7.46 9.43 12.36
C THR A 188 -7.50 8.20 13.28
N ARG A 189 -8.70 7.85 13.76
CA ARG A 189 -8.88 6.58 14.48
C ARG A 189 -8.62 5.42 13.51
N PRO A 190 -7.61 4.56 13.76
CA PRO A 190 -7.19 3.56 12.78
C PRO A 190 -8.22 2.44 12.61
N LEU A 191 -8.92 2.10 13.69
CA LEU A 191 -9.91 1.04 13.72
C LEU A 191 -11.34 1.60 13.68
N ARG A 192 -12.20 0.97 12.90
CA ARG A 192 -13.65 1.15 13.01
C ARG A 192 -14.14 0.55 14.33
N ALA A 193 -15.07 1.25 15.00
CA ALA A 193 -15.74 0.76 16.20
C ALA A 193 -16.89 -0.22 15.89
N VAL A 194 -17.27 -0.33 14.61
CA VAL A 194 -18.40 -1.14 14.14
C VAL A 194 -17.92 -2.04 13.01
N ARG A 195 -18.44 -3.27 12.98
CA ARG A 195 -18.22 -4.25 11.91
C ARG A 195 -18.58 -3.63 10.56
N LEU A 196 -17.73 -3.85 9.54
CA LEU A 196 -18.02 -3.45 8.17
C LEU A 196 -19.31 -4.09 7.70
N LEU A 197 -20.17 -3.30 7.06
CA LEU A 197 -21.31 -3.84 6.34
C LEU A 197 -20.80 -4.39 4.99
N VAL A 198 -21.48 -5.39 4.44
CA VAL A 198 -21.15 -5.94 3.10
C VAL A 198 -21.10 -4.84 2.04
N VAL A 199 -21.95 -3.81 2.15
CA VAL A 199 -21.95 -2.66 1.25
C VAL A 199 -20.67 -1.82 1.34
N ASP A 200 -20.01 -1.76 2.50
CA ASP A 200 -18.72 -1.09 2.64
C ASP A 200 -17.61 -1.88 1.94
N GLU A 201 -17.63 -3.21 2.06
CA GLU A 201 -16.67 -4.09 1.37
C GLU A 201 -16.83 -3.97 -0.15
N ILE A 202 -18.08 -3.92 -0.63
CA ILE A 202 -18.38 -3.64 -2.04
C ILE A 202 -17.80 -2.29 -2.45
N ALA A 203 -17.99 -1.24 -1.65
CA ALA A 203 -17.45 0.09 -1.94
C ALA A 203 -15.91 0.09 -2.02
N ASN A 204 -15.23 -0.66 -1.14
CA ASN A 204 -13.78 -0.83 -1.18
C ASN A 204 -13.35 -1.56 -2.46
N ALA A 205 -14.02 -2.66 -2.83
CA ALA A 205 -13.74 -3.39 -4.07
C ALA A 205 -13.89 -2.48 -5.31
N LEU A 206 -14.92 -1.63 -5.32
CA LEU A 206 -15.12 -0.64 -6.39
C LEU A 206 -14.03 0.43 -6.42
N SER A 207 -13.45 0.79 -5.26
CA SER A 207 -12.27 1.66 -5.19
C SER A 207 -11.10 1.02 -5.93
N VAL A 208 -10.76 -0.23 -5.59
CA VAL A 208 -9.68 -0.99 -6.24
C VAL A 208 -9.92 -1.12 -7.75
N MET A 209 -11.16 -1.39 -8.15
CA MET A 209 -11.52 -1.48 -9.56
C MET A 209 -11.24 -0.17 -10.31
N ARG A 210 -11.64 0.99 -9.76
CA ARG A 210 -11.49 2.30 -10.39
C ARG A 210 -10.06 2.85 -10.35
N GLU A 211 -9.43 2.76 -9.19
CA GLU A 211 -8.15 3.40 -8.91
C GLU A 211 -6.97 2.53 -9.42
N SER A 212 -7.15 1.21 -9.55
CA SER A 212 -6.09 0.29 -9.93
C SER A 212 -6.42 -0.57 -11.15
N LEU A 213 -7.44 -1.44 -11.08
CA LEU A 213 -7.62 -2.46 -12.12
C LEU A 213 -7.94 -1.86 -13.50
N LEU A 214 -8.87 -0.91 -13.57
CA LEU A 214 -9.28 -0.31 -14.85
C LEU A 214 -8.13 0.45 -15.55
N PRO A 215 -7.30 1.26 -14.85
CA PRO A 215 -6.10 1.86 -15.45
C PRO A 215 -4.97 0.86 -15.78
N VAL A 216 -4.71 -0.10 -14.88
CA VAL A 216 -3.52 -0.97 -14.97
C VAL A 216 -3.69 -2.09 -15.98
N LEU A 217 -4.88 -2.69 -16.09
CA LEU A 217 -5.09 -3.83 -17.00
C LEU A 217 -4.74 -3.48 -18.47
N PRO A 218 -5.23 -2.37 -19.06
CA PRO A 218 -4.87 -2.01 -20.43
C PRO A 218 -3.37 -1.69 -20.57
N ALA A 219 -2.77 -1.06 -19.56
CA ALA A 219 -1.34 -0.74 -19.57
C ALA A 219 -0.47 -2.01 -19.57
N LEU A 220 -0.84 -3.02 -18.78
CA LEU A 220 -0.17 -4.31 -18.72
C LEU A 220 -0.28 -5.07 -20.05
N HIS A 221 -1.47 -5.12 -20.65
CA HIS A 221 -1.67 -5.78 -21.95
C HIS A 221 -0.83 -5.10 -23.05
N ARG A 222 -0.89 -3.77 -23.15
CA ARG A 222 -0.06 -3.02 -24.12
C ARG A 222 1.44 -3.25 -23.91
N ARG A 223 1.90 -3.34 -22.66
CA ARG A 223 3.30 -3.65 -22.36
C ARG A 223 3.68 -5.04 -22.83
N ALA A 224 2.83 -6.04 -22.58
CA ALA A 224 3.06 -7.41 -23.06
C ALA A 224 3.10 -7.49 -24.59
N GLU A 225 2.17 -6.83 -25.28
CA GLU A 225 2.13 -6.77 -26.75
C GLU A 225 3.38 -6.08 -27.32
N ALA A 226 3.82 -4.98 -26.70
CA ALA A 226 5.03 -4.27 -27.12
C ALA A 226 6.30 -5.12 -26.97
N LEU A 227 6.41 -5.91 -25.89
CA LEU A 227 7.56 -6.79 -25.65
C LEU A 227 7.55 -8.03 -26.56
N LEU A 228 6.36 -8.55 -26.88
CA LEU A 228 6.21 -9.78 -27.66
C LEU A 228 6.10 -9.51 -29.18
N GLY A 229 5.78 -8.28 -29.58
CA GLY A 229 5.57 -7.91 -30.98
C GLY A 229 4.31 -8.51 -31.60
N ALA A 230 3.35 -8.95 -30.78
CA ALA A 230 2.12 -9.62 -31.20
C ALA A 230 0.99 -9.39 -30.20
N GLU A 231 -0.27 -9.53 -30.64
CA GLU A 231 -1.43 -9.49 -29.77
C GLU A 231 -1.44 -10.70 -28.81
N VAL A 232 -1.79 -10.46 -27.55
CA VAL A 232 -1.72 -11.46 -26.46
C VAL A 232 -3.08 -11.92 -25.96
N GLY A 233 -4.18 -11.41 -26.55
CA GLY A 233 -5.55 -11.67 -26.09
C GLY A 233 -5.86 -11.14 -24.68
N SER A 234 -7.11 -11.29 -24.24
CA SER A 234 -7.52 -10.89 -22.88
C SER A 234 -7.23 -12.02 -21.88
N PHE A 235 -5.95 -12.22 -21.59
CA PHE A 235 -5.51 -13.31 -20.74
C PHE A 235 -5.73 -13.04 -19.24
N LEU A 236 -5.80 -11.78 -18.81
CA LEU A 236 -6.00 -11.41 -17.40
C LEU A 236 -7.41 -10.84 -17.19
N LYS A 237 -8.25 -11.56 -16.44
CA LYS A 237 -9.65 -11.21 -16.16
C LYS A 237 -9.95 -11.27 -14.66
N PRO A 238 -9.77 -10.17 -13.92
CA PRO A 238 -10.04 -10.17 -12.49
C PRO A 238 -11.50 -10.48 -12.16
N GLY A 239 -11.71 -11.27 -11.11
CA GLY A 239 -13.02 -11.56 -10.52
C GLY A 239 -13.19 -10.94 -9.14
N SER A 240 -14.39 -11.05 -8.57
CA SER A 240 -14.63 -10.70 -7.18
C SER A 240 -15.69 -11.58 -6.55
N TRP A 241 -15.45 -11.98 -5.30
CA TRP A 241 -16.43 -12.63 -4.43
C TRP A 241 -17.17 -11.64 -3.53
N ILE A 242 -16.71 -10.39 -3.47
CA ILE A 242 -17.23 -9.38 -2.55
C ILE A 242 -18.65 -9.01 -2.93
N GLY A 243 -19.58 -9.16 -1.97
CA GLY A 243 -21.00 -8.93 -2.18
C GLY A 243 -21.77 -10.09 -2.81
N GLY A 244 -21.08 -11.15 -3.25
CA GLY A 244 -21.67 -12.33 -3.89
C GLY A 244 -21.46 -13.65 -3.16
N ASP A 245 -20.35 -13.80 -2.44
CA ASP A 245 -20.08 -15.01 -1.64
C ASP A 245 -20.93 -15.06 -0.37
N ARG A 246 -21.75 -16.10 -0.26
CA ARG A 246 -22.74 -16.27 0.83
C ARG A 246 -22.34 -17.37 1.80
N ASP A 247 -21.22 -18.05 1.57
CA ASP A 247 -20.83 -19.16 2.41
C ASP A 247 -20.54 -18.67 3.83
N GLY A 248 -21.28 -19.21 4.81
CA GLY A 248 -21.16 -18.81 6.22
C GLY A 248 -21.53 -17.35 6.56
N ASN A 249 -22.02 -16.54 5.61
CA ASN A 249 -22.28 -15.11 5.83
C ASN A 249 -23.75 -14.72 5.55
N PRO A 250 -24.62 -14.63 6.58
CA PRO A 250 -26.04 -14.30 6.40
C PRO A 250 -26.29 -12.87 5.95
N PHE A 251 -25.28 -11.99 6.03
CA PHE A 251 -25.40 -10.58 5.63
C PHE A 251 -25.24 -10.38 4.12
N VAL A 252 -24.82 -11.41 3.38
CA VAL A 252 -24.75 -11.37 1.92
C VAL A 252 -26.07 -11.88 1.33
N THR A 253 -26.81 -10.95 0.71
CA THR A 253 -28.17 -11.16 0.23
C THR A 253 -28.25 -10.96 -1.28
N ALA A 254 -29.42 -11.25 -1.88
CA ALA A 254 -29.66 -10.92 -3.28
C ALA A 254 -29.54 -9.40 -3.56
N GLU A 255 -29.82 -8.57 -2.55
CA GLU A 255 -29.67 -7.12 -2.66
C GLU A 255 -28.19 -6.71 -2.72
N THR A 256 -27.33 -7.27 -1.86
CA THR A 256 -25.89 -6.96 -1.89
C THR A 256 -25.25 -7.36 -3.22
N LEU A 257 -25.66 -8.51 -3.79
CA LEU A 257 -25.21 -8.93 -5.11
C LEU A 257 -25.62 -7.95 -6.21
N ARG A 258 -26.88 -7.45 -6.19
CA ARG A 258 -27.31 -6.42 -7.14
C ARG A 258 -26.53 -5.13 -6.99
N ILE A 259 -26.24 -4.71 -5.76
CA ILE A 259 -25.43 -3.51 -5.48
C ILE A 259 -24.01 -3.69 -6.05
N ALA A 260 -23.39 -4.84 -5.80
CA ALA A 260 -22.06 -5.16 -6.31
C ALA A 260 -22.01 -5.12 -7.85
N LEU A 261 -22.93 -5.83 -8.51
CA LEU A 261 -23.01 -5.88 -9.97
C LEU A 261 -23.27 -4.49 -10.57
N ALA A 262 -24.28 -3.77 -10.08
CA ALA A 262 -24.61 -2.44 -10.57
C ALA A 262 -23.46 -1.44 -10.36
N GLY A 263 -22.77 -1.54 -9.22
CA GLY A 263 -21.58 -0.74 -8.92
C GLY A 263 -20.43 -1.01 -9.88
N GLN A 264 -20.12 -2.29 -10.15
CA GLN A 264 -19.05 -2.69 -11.07
C GLN A 264 -19.36 -2.27 -12.51
N THR A 265 -20.61 -2.48 -12.97
CA THR A 265 -21.07 -2.02 -14.29
C THR A 265 -20.93 -0.51 -14.41
N ARG A 266 -21.37 0.26 -13.40
CA ARG A 266 -21.24 1.72 -13.41
C ARG A 266 -19.77 2.16 -13.44
N ALA A 267 -18.92 1.53 -12.64
CA ALA A 267 -17.49 1.86 -12.60
C ALA A 267 -16.82 1.64 -13.96
N ALA A 268 -17.08 0.50 -14.60
CA ALA A 268 -16.53 0.21 -15.93
C ALA A 268 -17.05 1.17 -17.00
N LEU A 269 -18.37 1.40 -17.05
CA LEU A 269 -18.98 2.30 -18.03
C LEU A 269 -18.49 3.74 -17.86
N GLN A 270 -18.43 4.23 -16.62
CA GLN A 270 -17.92 5.58 -16.34
C GLN A 270 -16.47 5.73 -16.81
N TYR A 271 -15.61 4.75 -16.49
CA TYR A 271 -14.22 4.77 -16.93
C TYR A 271 -14.10 4.85 -18.46
N TYR A 272 -14.84 4.02 -19.20
CA TYR A 272 -14.80 4.06 -20.66
C TYR A 272 -15.39 5.35 -21.24
N LEU A 273 -16.45 5.91 -20.63
CA LEU A 273 -16.96 7.22 -21.03
C LEU A 273 -15.90 8.32 -20.84
N ASP A 274 -15.18 8.29 -19.73
CA ASP A 274 -14.12 9.27 -19.43
C ASP A 274 -12.90 9.09 -20.36
N GLU A 275 -12.56 7.87 -20.74
CA GLU A 275 -11.51 7.58 -21.74
C GLU A 275 -11.94 8.08 -23.13
N VAL A 276 -13.18 7.79 -23.57
CA VAL A 276 -13.70 8.25 -24.86
C VAL A 276 -13.76 9.78 -24.90
N HIS A 277 -14.24 10.43 -23.86
CA HIS A 277 -14.29 11.88 -23.77
C HIS A 277 -12.90 12.53 -23.89
N ARG A 278 -11.85 11.86 -23.40
CA ARG A 278 -10.46 12.32 -23.54
C ARG A 278 -9.91 12.22 -24.96
N LEU A 279 -10.53 11.42 -25.84
CA LEU A 279 -10.11 11.28 -27.23
C LEU A 279 -10.64 12.40 -28.15
N GLY A 280 -11.64 13.17 -27.71
CA GLY A 280 -12.28 14.25 -28.47
C GLY A 280 -13.67 13.88 -28.93
#